data_AF-A0A151B224-F1
#
_entry.id   AF-A0A151B224-F1
#
_cell.length_a   1.000
_cell.length_b   1.000
_cell.length_c   1.000
_cell.angle_alpha   90.00
_cell.angle_beta   90.00
_cell.angle_gamma   90.00
#
_symmetry.space_group_name_H-M   'P 1'
#
loop_
_entity.id
_entity.type
_entity.pdbx_description
1 polymer ?
#
loop_
_entity_poly.entity_id
_entity_poly.type
_entity_poly.pdbx_seq_one_letter_code
_entity_poly.pdbx_strand_id
1 'polypeptide(L)'
;MKKILAIGISSGIIAVLWTAGSVTLGLSTVAGFLAWSSFFAAGGSRKGIKKALIANLSGICWGVVTFQLSKMLAFKLGDVGSMTIFNGLGSAGIILQSKITLLSFIPASFIGWSAFIASGMNFKITAISMIIGSFAGYASEKLTDIILNIFTTERIDENVEVDTQLD
;
A
#
# COMPACT_ATOMS: atom_id res chain seq x y z
N MET A 1 18.38 -12.90 7.74
CA MET A 1 18.78 -11.57 8.28
C MET A 1 19.12 -10.57 7.18
N LYS A 2 20.06 -10.85 6.25
CA LYS A 2 20.46 -9.92 5.17
C LYS A 2 19.30 -9.35 4.32
N LYS A 3 18.30 -10.16 3.97
CA LYS A 3 17.11 -9.71 3.21
C LYS A 3 16.26 -8.67 3.96
N ILE A 4 16.02 -8.86 5.25
CA ILE A 4 15.24 -7.90 6.05
C ILE A 4 16.01 -6.59 6.19
N LEU A 5 17.34 -6.65 6.38
CA LEU A 5 18.20 -5.48 6.41
C LEU A 5 18.15 -4.69 5.09
N ALA A 6 18.29 -5.39 3.95
CA ALA A 6 18.21 -4.77 2.63
C ALA A 6 16.84 -4.12 2.38
N ILE A 7 15.74 -4.78 2.78
CA ILE A 7 14.38 -4.23 2.70
C ILE A 7 14.25 -2.99 3.61
N GLY A 8 14.82 -3.04 4.81
CA GLY A 8 14.79 -1.92 5.75
C GLY A 8 15.50 -0.68 5.21
N ILE A 9 16.70 -0.85 4.67
CA ILE A 9 17.49 0.23 4.06
C ILE A 9 16.76 0.81 2.84
N SER A 10 16.32 -0.04 1.91
CA SER A 10 15.64 0.41 0.70
C SER A 10 14.32 1.12 1.02
N SER A 11 13.53 0.58 1.94
CA SER A 11 12.26 1.14 2.36
C SER A 11 12.46 2.44 3.11
N GLY A 12 13.50 2.55 3.95
CA GLY A 12 13.82 3.79 4.66
C GLY A 12 14.13 4.93 3.68
N ILE A 13 14.98 4.69 2.68
CA ILE A 13 15.36 5.70 1.68
C ILE A 13 14.12 6.16 0.89
N ILE A 14 13.33 5.22 0.38
CA ILE A 14 12.12 5.55 -0.40
C ILE A 14 11.06 6.22 0.48
N ALA A 15 10.97 5.88 1.78
CA ALA A 15 10.03 6.50 2.72
C ALA A 15 10.35 7.97 3.00
N VAL A 16 11.64 8.33 3.08
CA VAL A 16 12.08 9.73 3.20
C VAL A 16 11.67 10.52 1.95
N LEU A 17 11.96 9.98 0.76
CA LEU A 17 11.59 10.61 -0.51
C LEU A 17 10.06 10.74 -0.66
N TRP A 18 9.32 9.69 -0.30
CA TRP A 18 7.87 9.69 -0.32
C TRP A 18 7.29 10.77 0.59
N THR A 19 7.75 10.84 1.84
CA THR A 19 7.24 11.81 2.82
C THR A 19 7.52 13.25 2.39
N ALA A 20 8.72 13.55 1.90
CA ALA A 20 9.05 14.87 1.40
C ALA A 20 8.22 15.23 0.15
N GLY A 21 8.07 14.29 -0.79
CA GLY A 21 7.31 14.48 -2.01
C GLY A 21 5.80 14.60 -1.77
N SER A 22 5.23 13.80 -0.87
CA SER A 22 3.80 13.81 -0.61
C SER A 22 3.37 15.10 0.07
N VAL A 23 4.15 15.59 1.04
CA VAL A 23 3.86 16.86 1.72
C VAL A 23 3.93 18.04 0.76
N THR A 24 4.96 18.11 -0.09
CA THR A 24 5.12 19.21 -1.05
C THR A 24 4.05 19.22 -2.14
N LEU A 25 3.55 18.05 -2.54
CA LEU A 25 2.51 17.91 -3.57
C LEU A 25 1.07 17.93 -3.00
N GLY A 26 0.89 18.08 -1.69
CA GLY A 26 -0.44 18.03 -1.05
C GLY A 26 -1.11 16.65 -1.14
N LEU A 27 -0.31 15.59 -1.23
CA LEU A 27 -0.77 14.21 -1.26
C LEU A 27 -0.92 13.64 0.16
N SER A 28 -1.70 12.57 0.28
CA SER A 28 -1.85 11.86 1.54
C SER A 28 -0.69 10.90 1.77
N THR A 29 0.27 11.34 2.58
CA THR A 29 1.43 10.53 3.01
C THR A 29 0.99 9.17 3.55
N VAL A 30 -0.06 9.17 4.38
CA VAL A 30 -0.62 7.96 4.99
C VAL A 30 -1.21 7.03 3.94
N ALA A 31 -1.99 7.54 2.99
CA ALA A 31 -2.58 6.72 1.92
C ALA A 31 -1.50 6.05 1.07
N GLY A 32 -0.39 6.75 0.78
CA GLY A 32 0.72 6.16 0.06
C GLY A 32 1.41 5.04 0.84
N PHE A 33 1.67 5.23 2.14
CA PHE A 33 2.22 4.17 2.98
C PHE A 33 1.29 2.96 3.10
N LEU A 34 -0.02 3.19 3.22
CA LEU A 34 -1.02 2.12 3.23
C LEU A 34 -1.02 1.31 1.92
N ALA A 35 -0.92 1.98 0.76
CA ALA A 35 -0.79 1.32 -0.53
C ALA A 35 0.53 0.54 -0.66
N TRP A 36 1.61 1.09 -0.14
CA TRP A 36 2.91 0.41 -0.07
C TRP A 36 2.85 -0.84 0.82
N SER A 37 2.29 -0.75 2.03
CA SER A 37 2.15 -1.90 2.92
C SER A 37 1.30 -3.01 2.31
N SER A 38 0.19 -2.66 1.64
CA SER A 38 -0.65 -3.64 0.94
C SER A 38 0.06 -4.27 -0.27
N PHE A 39 0.94 -3.55 -0.95
CA PHE A 39 1.80 -4.11 -1.99
C PHE A 39 2.71 -5.23 -1.44
N PHE A 40 3.41 -4.99 -0.32
CA PHE A 40 4.25 -6.03 0.30
C PHE A 40 3.41 -7.20 0.81
N ALA A 41 2.24 -6.91 1.40
CA ALA A 41 1.32 -7.94 1.87
C ALA A 41 0.74 -8.81 0.74
N ALA A 42 0.67 -8.29 -0.50
CA ALA A 42 0.29 -9.04 -1.69
C ALA A 42 1.41 -9.95 -2.24
N GLY A 43 2.57 -10.03 -1.58
CA GLY A 43 3.70 -10.88 -1.94
C GLY A 43 4.79 -10.19 -2.77
N GLY A 44 4.75 -8.86 -2.90
CA GLY A 44 5.70 -8.11 -3.74
C GLY A 44 5.55 -8.41 -5.24
N SER A 45 6.51 -7.97 -6.05
CA SER A 45 6.58 -8.08 -7.51
C SER A 45 5.51 -7.30 -8.30
N ARG A 46 5.65 -7.29 -9.63
CA ARG A 46 4.65 -6.69 -10.55
C ARG A 46 3.24 -7.25 -10.38
N LYS A 47 3.09 -8.52 -9.97
CA LYS A 47 1.77 -9.13 -9.72
C LYS A 47 1.15 -8.59 -8.42
N GLY A 48 1.96 -8.34 -7.40
CA GLY A 48 1.55 -7.73 -6.14
C GLY A 48 0.97 -6.33 -6.34
N ILE A 49 1.59 -5.50 -7.20
CA ILE A 49 1.07 -4.15 -7.54
C ILE A 49 -0.35 -4.26 -8.09
N LYS A 50 -0.57 -5.08 -9.13
CA LYS A 50 -1.88 -5.18 -9.76
C LYS A 50 -2.95 -5.64 -8.78
N LYS A 51 -2.66 -6.69 -8.00
CA LYS A 51 -3.63 -7.25 -7.04
C LYS A 51 -3.93 -6.27 -5.90
N ALA A 52 -2.91 -5.69 -5.28
CA ALA A 52 -3.09 -4.75 -4.18
C ALA A 52 -3.73 -3.44 -4.63
N LEU A 53 -3.24 -2.83 -5.71
CA LEU A 53 -3.73 -1.54 -6.18
C LEU A 53 -5.19 -1.61 -6.65
N ILE A 54 -5.59 -2.65 -7.38
CA ILE A 54 -6.99 -2.80 -7.82
C ILE A 54 -7.91 -2.96 -6.60
N ALA A 55 -7.53 -3.79 -5.63
CA ALA A 55 -8.30 -3.98 -4.40
C ALA A 55 -8.38 -2.68 -3.58
N ASN A 56 -7.26 -1.96 -3.43
CA ASN A 56 -7.19 -0.66 -2.78
C ASN A 56 -8.15 0.35 -3.43
N LEU A 57 -8.09 0.50 -4.75
CA LEU A 57 -8.98 1.42 -5.48
C LEU A 57 -10.45 1.04 -5.33
N SER A 58 -10.78 -0.26 -5.33
CA SER A 58 -12.14 -0.71 -5.02
C SER A 58 -12.57 -0.32 -3.61
N GLY A 59 -11.66 -0.45 -2.64
CA GLY A 59 -11.85 0.01 -1.27
C GLY A 59 -12.21 1.50 -1.18
N ILE A 60 -11.50 2.35 -1.93
CA ILE A 60 -11.82 3.78 -2.03
C ILE A 60 -13.25 3.95 -2.59
N CYS A 61 -13.61 3.22 -3.65
CA CYS A 61 -14.96 3.28 -4.23
C CYS A 61 -16.04 2.94 -3.20
N TRP A 62 -15.85 1.87 -2.42
CA TRP A 62 -16.76 1.52 -1.32
C TRP A 62 -16.84 2.63 -0.28
N GLY A 63 -15.71 3.23 0.10
CA GLY A 63 -15.68 4.37 1.01
C GLY A 63 -16.44 5.59 0.51
N VAL A 64 -16.32 5.91 -0.78
CA VAL A 64 -17.08 6.99 -1.42
C VAL A 64 -18.57 6.68 -1.40
N VAL A 65 -18.96 5.47 -1.83
CA VAL A 65 -20.38 5.07 -1.91
C VAL A 65 -21.02 5.12 -0.52
N THR A 66 -20.40 4.52 0.49
CA THR A 66 -20.94 4.49 1.86
C THR A 66 -21.03 5.87 2.48
N PHE A 67 -20.04 6.74 2.23
CA PHE A 67 -20.06 8.11 2.71
C PHE A 67 -21.15 8.96 2.05
N GLN A 68 -21.37 8.83 0.73
CA GLN A 68 -22.45 9.57 0.08
C GLN A 68 -23.82 9.10 0.55
N LEU A 69 -24.01 7.79 0.69
CA LEU A 69 -25.26 7.23 1.19
C LEU A 69 -25.53 7.60 2.65
N SER A 70 -24.49 7.67 3.51
CA SER A 70 -24.66 8.10 4.90
C SER A 70 -25.14 9.54 4.99
N LYS A 71 -24.57 10.45 4.18
CA LYS A 71 -25.03 11.85 4.11
C LYS A 71 -26.50 11.98 3.70
N MET A 72 -26.97 11.14 2.78
CA MET A 72 -28.37 11.15 2.34
C MET A 72 -29.34 10.73 3.46
N LEU A 73 -28.89 9.87 4.37
CA LEU A 73 -29.71 9.33 5.45
C LEU A 73 -29.49 10.02 6.81
N ALA A 74 -28.50 10.92 6.88
CA ALA A 74 -28.16 11.67 8.09
C ALA A 74 -29.34 12.45 8.67
N PHE A 75 -30.23 12.99 7.83
CA PHE A 75 -31.40 13.74 8.32
C PHE A 75 -32.39 12.88 9.11
N LYS A 76 -32.44 11.56 8.88
CA LYS A 76 -33.36 10.64 9.55
C LYS A 76 -32.75 9.98 10.79
N LEU A 77 -31.47 9.63 10.70
CA LEU A 77 -30.80 8.76 11.68
C LEU A 77 -29.66 9.46 12.44
N GLY A 78 -29.41 10.74 12.14
CA GLY A 78 -28.22 11.46 12.58
C GLY A 78 -26.95 10.99 11.86
N ASP A 79 -25.89 11.78 12.00
CA ASP A 79 -24.59 11.50 11.36
C ASP A 79 -24.01 10.16 11.84
N VAL A 80 -24.02 9.91 13.15
CA VAL A 80 -23.46 8.69 13.74
C VAL A 80 -24.29 7.45 13.35
N GLY A 81 -25.62 7.55 13.40
CA GLY A 81 -26.50 6.42 13.08
C GLY A 81 -26.40 6.01 11.61
N SER A 82 -26.42 7.00 10.71
CA SER A 82 -26.25 6.75 9.27
C SER A 82 -24.88 6.17 8.94
N MET A 83 -23.78 6.73 9.48
CA MET A 83 -22.44 6.19 9.28
C MET A 83 -22.30 4.75 9.79
N THR A 84 -22.88 4.42 10.94
CA THR A 84 -22.82 3.07 11.52
C THR A 84 -23.42 2.01 10.57
N ILE A 85 -24.60 2.30 10.02
CA ILE A 85 -25.28 1.40 9.08
C ILE A 85 -24.47 1.22 7.80
N PHE A 86 -24.03 2.32 7.18
CA PHE A 86 -23.30 2.24 5.92
C PHE A 86 -21.88 1.68 6.08
N ASN A 87 -21.25 1.81 7.25
CA ASN A 87 -20.01 1.10 7.54
C ASN A 87 -20.23 -0.42 7.59
N GLY A 88 -21.33 -0.88 8.19
CA GLY A 88 -21.72 -2.29 8.17
C GLY A 88 -22.01 -2.80 6.75
N LEU A 89 -22.82 -2.06 5.98
CA LEU A 89 -23.17 -2.43 4.61
C LEU A 89 -21.96 -2.41 3.68
N GLY A 90 -21.09 -1.41 3.77
CA GLY A 90 -19.87 -1.36 2.98
C GLY A 90 -18.90 -2.48 3.31
N SER A 91 -18.81 -2.87 4.58
CA SER A 91 -17.96 -4.01 4.99
C SER A 91 -18.48 -5.32 4.41
N ALA A 92 -19.80 -5.54 4.45
CA ALA A 92 -20.44 -6.66 3.77
C ALA A 92 -20.20 -6.62 2.25
N GLY A 93 -20.30 -5.44 1.64
CA GLY A 93 -20.01 -5.20 0.23
C GLY A 93 -18.58 -5.57 -0.16
N ILE A 94 -17.59 -5.18 0.65
CA ILE A 94 -16.17 -5.54 0.47
C ILE A 94 -15.95 -7.05 0.54
N ILE A 95 -16.66 -7.76 1.41
CA ILE A 95 -16.57 -9.23 1.49
C ILE A 95 -17.25 -9.86 0.28
N LEU A 96 -18.43 -9.38 -0.12
CA LEU A 96 -19.16 -9.93 -1.27
C LEU A 96 -18.40 -9.75 -2.59
N GLN A 97 -17.75 -8.60 -2.82
CA GLN A 97 -16.95 -8.38 -4.02
C GLN A 97 -15.70 -9.28 -4.10
N SER A 98 -15.26 -9.88 -2.98
CA SER A 98 -14.04 -10.70 -2.96
C SER A 98 -14.17 -11.99 -3.77
N LYS A 99 -15.39 -12.32 -4.22
CA LYS A 99 -15.65 -13.37 -5.22
C LYS A 99 -15.00 -13.07 -6.57
N ILE A 100 -14.72 -11.79 -6.87
CA ILE A 100 -13.98 -11.39 -8.07
C ILE A 100 -12.49 -11.61 -7.82
N THR A 101 -11.82 -12.41 -8.64
CA THR A 101 -10.43 -12.85 -8.44
C THR A 101 -9.46 -11.68 -8.19
N LEU A 102 -9.62 -10.57 -8.92
CA LEU A 102 -8.77 -9.38 -8.78
C LEU A 102 -8.99 -8.63 -7.45
N LEU A 103 -10.17 -8.75 -6.85
CA LEU A 103 -10.57 -8.08 -5.60
C LEU A 103 -10.58 -9.06 -4.41
N SER A 104 -10.11 -10.29 -4.61
CA SER A 104 -10.02 -11.32 -3.57
C SER A 104 -9.13 -10.93 -2.38
N PHE A 105 -8.29 -9.90 -2.53
CA PHE A 105 -7.47 -9.39 -1.44
C PHE A 105 -8.27 -8.44 -0.53
N ILE A 106 -9.12 -9.02 0.31
CA ILE A 106 -10.02 -8.29 1.23
C ILE A 106 -9.27 -7.24 2.08
N PRO A 107 -8.11 -7.54 2.71
CA PRO A 107 -7.37 -6.55 3.48
C PRO A 107 -7.01 -5.28 2.69
N ALA A 108 -6.63 -5.40 1.41
CA ALA A 108 -6.33 -4.24 0.59
C ALA A 108 -7.58 -3.38 0.31
N SER A 109 -8.76 -3.98 0.18
CA SER A 109 -10.00 -3.22 0.05
C SER A 109 -10.31 -2.41 1.32
N PHE A 110 -10.13 -2.99 2.50
CA PHE A 110 -10.27 -2.23 3.76
C PHE A 110 -9.21 -1.14 3.90
N ILE A 111 -7.97 -1.42 3.51
CA ILE A 111 -6.88 -0.43 3.50
C ILE A 111 -7.23 0.76 2.60
N GLY A 112 -7.79 0.52 1.41
CA GLY A 112 -8.26 1.57 0.50
C GLY A 112 -9.38 2.43 1.09
N TRP A 113 -10.35 1.81 1.76
CA TRP A 113 -11.40 2.55 2.46
C TRP A 113 -10.83 3.38 3.61
N SER A 114 -9.97 2.80 4.44
CA SER A 114 -9.30 3.52 5.54
C SER A 114 -8.44 4.68 5.01
N ALA A 115 -7.75 4.49 3.88
CA ALA A 115 -6.98 5.54 3.22
C ALA A 115 -7.86 6.70 2.75
N PHE A 116 -9.07 6.41 2.24
CA PHE A 116 -10.04 7.43 1.87
C PHE A 116 -10.47 8.29 3.06
N ILE A 117 -10.76 7.65 4.19
CA ILE A 117 -11.12 8.36 5.43
C ILE A 117 -9.93 9.18 5.93
N ALA A 118 -8.73 8.58 5.99
CA ALA A 118 -7.51 9.24 6.44
C ALA A 118 -7.09 10.45 5.58
N SER A 119 -7.53 10.48 4.32
CA SER A 119 -7.27 11.59 3.39
C SER A 119 -8.40 12.62 3.36
N GLY A 120 -9.20 12.69 4.42
CA GLY A 120 -10.31 13.65 4.54
C GLY A 120 -11.44 13.40 3.54
N MET A 121 -11.66 12.14 3.17
CA MET A 121 -12.71 11.73 2.23
C MET A 121 -12.55 12.37 0.84
N ASN A 122 -11.30 12.67 0.45
CA ASN A 122 -10.97 13.18 -0.88
C ASN A 122 -10.55 12.04 -1.81
N PHE A 123 -11.43 11.67 -2.74
CA PHE A 123 -11.18 10.59 -3.70
C PHE A 123 -9.90 10.80 -4.52
N LYS A 124 -9.72 12.00 -5.10
CA LYS A 124 -8.61 12.29 -6.02
C LYS A 124 -7.27 12.19 -5.31
N ILE A 125 -7.15 12.86 -4.15
CA ILE A 125 -5.91 12.84 -3.36
C ILE A 125 -5.62 11.41 -2.92
N THR A 126 -6.61 10.67 -2.41
CA THR A 126 -6.43 9.28 -1.97
C THR A 126 -5.94 8.40 -3.12
N ALA A 127 -6.64 8.40 -4.25
CA ALA A 127 -6.32 7.53 -5.38
C ALA A 127 -4.92 7.82 -5.94
N ILE A 128 -4.58 9.09 -6.15
CA ILE A 128 -3.25 9.49 -6.65
C ILE A 128 -2.17 9.07 -5.66
N SER A 129 -2.38 9.31 -4.37
CA SER A 129 -1.42 8.93 -3.32
C SER A 129 -1.20 7.43 -3.26
N MET A 130 -2.26 6.63 -3.40
CA MET A 130 -2.17 5.16 -3.39
C MET A 130 -1.49 4.60 -4.63
N ILE A 131 -1.72 5.20 -5.81
CA ILE A 131 -1.03 4.83 -7.04
C ILE A 131 0.47 5.07 -6.87
N ILE A 132 0.87 6.29 -6.48
CA ILE A 132 2.29 6.63 -6.31
C ILE A 132 2.92 5.77 -5.19
N GLY A 133 2.23 5.58 -4.06
CA GLY A 133 2.69 4.72 -2.97
C GLY A 133 2.90 3.26 -3.39
N SER A 134 2.04 2.73 -4.27
CA SER A 134 2.21 1.39 -4.83
C SER A 134 3.47 1.29 -5.71
N PHE A 135 3.77 2.33 -6.49
CA PHE A 135 5.00 2.41 -7.27
C PHE A 135 6.24 2.64 -6.39
N ALA A 136 6.12 3.40 -5.30
CA ALA A 136 7.17 3.55 -4.31
C ALA A 136 7.52 2.19 -3.66
N GLY A 137 6.50 1.38 -3.34
CA GLY A 137 6.73 0.02 -2.86
C GLY A 137 7.47 -0.87 -3.85
N TYR A 138 7.11 -0.79 -5.13
CA TYR A 138 7.84 -1.49 -6.18
C TYR A 138 9.29 -0.99 -6.34
N ALA A 139 9.51 0.32 -6.25
CA ALA A 139 10.85 0.91 -6.29
C ALA A 139 11.70 0.43 -5.11
N SER A 140 11.13 0.34 -3.91
CA SER A 140 11.79 -0.21 -2.72
C SER A 140 12.16 -1.69 -2.90
N GLU A 141 11.29 -2.50 -3.50
CA GLU A 141 11.63 -3.89 -3.82
C GLU A 141 12.80 -3.97 -4.82
N LYS A 142 12.78 -3.16 -5.88
CA LYS A 142 13.87 -3.11 -6.86
C LYS A 142 15.20 -2.66 -6.25
N LEU A 143 15.17 -1.68 -5.36
CA LEU A 143 16.35 -1.23 -4.63
C LEU A 143 16.85 -2.31 -3.66
N THR A 144 15.94 -3.09 -3.06
CA THR A 144 16.30 -4.25 -2.24
C THR A 144 17.08 -5.29 -3.05
N ASP A 145 16.62 -5.61 -4.27
CA ASP A 145 17.31 -6.57 -5.16
C ASP A 145 18.76 -6.11 -5.45
N ILE A 146 18.95 -4.81 -5.72
CA ILE A 146 20.28 -4.23 -5.97
C ILE A 146 21.18 -4.35 -4.73
N ILE A 147 20.68 -3.96 -3.56
CA ILE A 147 21.44 -4.03 -2.30
C ILE A 147 21.84 -5.49 -1.99
N LEU A 148 20.94 -6.44 -2.24
CA LEU A 148 21.22 -7.87 -2.02
C LEU A 148 22.29 -8.42 -2.95
N ASN A 149 22.31 -7.97 -4.21
CA ASN A 149 23.34 -8.38 -5.16
C ASN A 149 24.72 -7.88 -4.71
N ILE A 150 24.83 -6.64 -4.24
CA ILE A 150 26.09 -6.07 -3.71
C ILE A 150 26.62 -6.91 -2.54
N PHE A 151 25.77 -7.20 -1.55
CA PHE A 151 26.16 -8.04 -0.40
C PHE A 151 26.51 -9.49 -0.75
N THR A 152 26.12 -9.95 -1.94
CA THR A 152 26.44 -11.28 -2.44
C THR A 152 27.76 -11.26 -3.20
N THR A 153 28.02 -10.22 -4.01
CA THR A 153 29.27 -10.02 -4.74
C THR A 153 30.46 -9.85 -3.80
N GLU A 154 30.37 -8.95 -2.80
CA GLU A 154 31.46 -8.76 -1.81
C GLU A 154 31.88 -10.05 -1.13
N ARG A 155 30.92 -10.96 -0.87
CA ARG A 155 31.21 -12.25 -0.24
C ARG A 155 31.96 -13.20 -1.16
N ILE A 156 31.70 -13.17 -2.46
CA ILE A 156 32.39 -14.06 -3.41
C ILE A 156 33.86 -13.62 -3.50
N ASP A 157 34.10 -12.31 -3.61
CA ASP A 157 35.44 -11.74 -3.67
C ASP A 157 36.25 -12.06 -2.40
N GLU A 158 35.63 -11.94 -1.22
CA GLU A 158 36.26 -12.29 0.07
C GLU A 158 36.63 -13.78 0.16
N ASN A 159 35.78 -14.71 -0.33
CA ASN A 159 36.12 -16.13 -0.32
C ASN A 159 37.22 -16.47 -1.34
N VAL A 160 37.28 -15.78 -2.49
CA VAL A 160 38.33 -15.97 -3.50
C VAL A 160 39.69 -15.49 -2.98
N GLU A 161 39.73 -14.33 -2.31
CA GLU A 161 40.97 -13.84 -1.68
C GLU A 161 41.51 -14.82 -0.63
N VAL A 162 40.64 -15.37 0.23
CA VAL A 162 41.04 -16.34 1.25
C VAL A 162 41.60 -17.63 0.63
N ASP A 163 41.00 -18.14 -0.46
CA ASP A 163 41.48 -19.36 -1.13
C ASP A 163 42.86 -19.15 -1.77
N THR A 164 43.07 -17.99 -2.41
CA THR A 164 44.38 -17.63 -3.01
C THR A 164 45.49 -17.33 -1.98
N GLN A 165 45.17 -17.13 -0.71
CA GLN A 165 46.15 -16.91 0.37
C GLN A 165 46.56 -18.23 1.06
N LEU A 166 45.90 -19.34 0.73
CA LEU A 166 46.15 -20.66 1.31
C LEU A 166 46.94 -21.60 0.37
N ASP A 167 47.25 -21.16 -0.85
CA ASP A 167 48.17 -21.78 -1.82
C ASP A 167 49.57 -21.12 -1.78
#